data_AF-A0A969WPX5-F1
#
_entry.id   AF-A0A969WPX5-F1
#
_cell.length_a   1.000
_cell.length_b   1.000
_cell.length_c   1.000
_cell.angle_alpha   90.00
_cell.angle_beta   90.00
_cell.angle_gamma   90.00
#
_symmetry.space_group_name_H-M   'P 1'
#
loop_
_entity.id
_entity.type
_entity.pdbx_description
1 polymer ?
#
loop_
_entity_poly.entity_id
_entity_poly.type
_entity_poly.pdbx_seq_one_letter_code
_entity_poly.pdbx_strand_id
1 'polypeptide(L)'
;MKKSILIFAIAFLCFSQDTYPQLIKLYNRVAIAGYVLDAEDSSPMMYANIYVKHTRKGTITDPMGYFFLVANIGDTIIFSSLGYEKLSVIASDSLGDINRPAIVKMQRTVYELSPVNIIALKRYQQFKYEIINMDPPTEEIINARKNFPLKPPDIDYYSRYGGPDHGFVLSPISALYDMFSKEGKERRKLEELEASYELNFQISEKLNPQMVSRITGLNLTDAENFIEWMNLPNSFIINANEYQLIEVIIARYSHYKTTKR
;
A
#
# COMPACT_ATOMS: atom_id res chain seq x y z
N MET A 1 -53.43 15.36 54.78
CA MET A 1 -53.34 15.05 53.33
C MET A 1 -53.09 16.28 52.45
N LYS A 2 -53.71 17.45 52.69
CA LYS A 2 -53.49 18.64 51.83
C LYS A 2 -52.07 19.27 51.93
N LYS A 3 -51.43 19.22 53.12
CA LYS A 3 -50.07 19.77 53.33
C LYS A 3 -48.95 18.93 52.71
N SER A 4 -49.12 17.61 52.64
CA SER A 4 -48.14 16.69 52.02
C SER A 4 -48.13 16.78 50.49
N ILE A 5 -49.29 17.09 49.88
CA ILE A 5 -49.40 17.32 48.43
C ILE A 5 -48.73 18.64 48.03
N LEU A 6 -48.81 19.67 48.89
CA LEU A 6 -48.15 20.95 48.65
C LEU A 6 -46.61 20.84 48.64
N ILE A 7 -46.06 20.01 49.53
CA ILE A 7 -44.60 19.78 49.61
C ILE A 7 -44.10 19.03 48.38
N PHE A 8 -44.88 18.06 47.87
CA PHE A 8 -44.53 17.32 46.66
C PHE A 8 -44.63 18.20 45.39
N ALA A 9 -45.56 19.14 45.35
CA ALA A 9 -45.69 20.11 44.26
C ALA A 9 -44.54 21.12 44.22
N ILE A 10 -44.05 21.57 45.38
CA ILE A 10 -42.91 22.49 45.49
C ILE A 10 -41.60 21.80 45.12
N ALA A 11 -41.43 20.51 45.47
CA ALA A 11 -40.26 19.72 45.08
C ALA A 11 -40.19 19.48 43.55
N PHE A 12 -41.34 19.37 42.87
CA PHE A 12 -41.38 19.23 41.40
C PHE A 12 -41.00 20.53 40.67
N LEU A 13 -41.31 21.70 41.25
CA LEU A 13 -40.93 23.01 40.72
C LEU A 13 -39.43 23.35 40.87
N CYS A 14 -38.70 22.71 41.78
CA CYS A 14 -37.25 22.88 41.90
C CYS A 14 -36.42 21.96 40.99
N PHE A 15 -37.05 20.96 40.36
CA PHE A 15 -36.38 20.07 39.39
C PHE A 15 -36.46 20.56 37.94
N SER A 16 -37.22 21.63 37.65
CA SER A 16 -37.12 22.35 36.39
C SER A 16 -35.97 23.35 36.45
N GLN A 17 -34.74 22.85 36.54
CA GLN A 17 -33.61 23.64 36.08
C GLN A 17 -33.63 23.58 34.56
N ASP A 18 -33.93 24.72 33.94
CA ASP A 18 -33.68 24.92 32.52
C ASP A 18 -32.17 24.78 32.30
N THR A 19 -31.74 23.59 31.93
CA THR A 19 -30.42 23.39 31.31
C THR A 19 -30.48 24.15 30.00
N TYR A 20 -29.94 25.37 29.96
CA TYR A 20 -29.59 26.01 28.70
C TYR A 20 -28.48 25.16 28.08
N PRO A 21 -28.72 24.37 27.01
CA PRO A 21 -27.60 23.88 26.23
C PRO A 21 -26.86 25.13 25.76
N GLN A 22 -25.64 25.32 26.25
CA GLN A 22 -24.76 26.34 25.70
C GLN A 22 -24.55 25.93 24.25
N LEU A 23 -25.28 26.58 23.33
CA LEU A 23 -24.95 26.57 21.92
C LEU A 23 -23.59 27.27 21.81
N ILE A 24 -22.52 26.51 22.01
CA ILE A 24 -21.22 26.89 21.52
C ILE A 24 -21.43 27.02 20.01
N LYS A 25 -21.46 28.24 19.49
CA LYS A 25 -21.36 28.52 18.05
C LYS A 25 -20.03 27.92 17.57
N LEU A 26 -20.05 26.63 17.24
CA LEU A 26 -18.93 25.92 16.63
C LEU A 26 -18.98 26.12 15.10
N TYR A 27 -19.07 27.38 14.68
CA TYR A 27 -19.06 27.76 13.27
C TYR A 27 -17.86 28.66 12.99
N ASN A 28 -16.66 28.16 13.31
CA ASN A 28 -15.41 28.77 12.86
C ASN A 28 -15.07 28.33 11.43
N ARG A 29 -16.07 28.08 10.58
CA ARG A 29 -15.92 27.60 9.21
C ARG A 29 -16.33 28.69 8.23
N VAL A 30 -15.51 28.89 7.21
CA VAL A 30 -15.76 29.83 6.12
C VAL A 30 -15.78 29.07 4.80
N ALA A 31 -16.71 29.46 3.93
CA ALA A 31 -16.79 28.96 2.56
C ALA A 31 -16.03 29.94 1.66
N ILE A 32 -14.99 29.44 1.00
CA ILE A 32 -14.11 30.22 0.15
C ILE A 32 -14.34 29.80 -1.30
N ALA A 33 -14.60 30.78 -2.15
CA ALA A 33 -14.75 30.57 -3.59
C ALA A 33 -13.91 31.56 -4.38
N GLY A 34 -13.48 31.18 -5.57
CA GLY A 34 -12.66 32.04 -6.40
C GLY A 34 -12.20 31.40 -7.71
N TYR A 35 -11.39 32.15 -8.44
CA TYR A 35 -10.71 31.72 -9.65
C TYR A 35 -9.20 31.68 -9.41
N VAL A 36 -8.56 30.62 -9.87
CA VAL A 36 -7.10 30.51 -9.92
C VAL A 36 -6.64 30.78 -11.34
N LEU A 37 -5.78 31.77 -11.50
CA LEU A 37 -5.24 32.22 -12.77
C LEU A 37 -3.71 32.17 -12.77
N ASP A 38 -3.11 32.09 -13.94
CA ASP A 38 -1.69 32.36 -14.12
C ASP A 38 -1.39 33.85 -13.87
N ALA A 39 -0.27 34.15 -13.21
CA ALA A 39 0.14 35.51 -12.92
C ALA A 39 0.63 36.28 -14.17
N GLU A 40 1.17 35.59 -15.19
CA GLU A 40 1.75 36.20 -16.39
C GLU A 40 0.68 36.49 -17.45
N ASP A 41 -0.07 35.49 -17.89
CA ASP A 41 -1.02 35.62 -19.01
C ASP A 41 -2.48 35.71 -18.56
N SER A 42 -2.76 35.58 -17.25
CA SER A 42 -4.11 35.56 -16.68
C SER A 42 -5.01 34.44 -17.23
N SER A 43 -4.40 33.38 -17.78
CA SER A 43 -5.14 32.18 -18.21
C SER A 43 -5.72 31.44 -17.01
N PRO A 44 -6.91 30.81 -17.14
CA PRO A 44 -7.50 30.03 -16.07
C PRO A 44 -6.72 28.74 -15.84
N MET A 45 -6.41 28.46 -14.57
CA MET A 45 -5.68 27.24 -14.21
C MET A 45 -6.64 26.11 -13.91
N MET A 46 -6.74 25.19 -14.87
CA MET A 46 -7.47 23.94 -14.73
C MET A 46 -6.72 22.94 -13.84
N TYR A 47 -7.46 22.15 -13.05
CA TYR A 47 -6.94 21.05 -12.22
C TYR A 47 -5.85 21.45 -11.20
N ALA A 48 -5.81 22.72 -10.77
CA ALA A 48 -4.95 23.15 -9.68
C ALA A 48 -5.46 22.55 -8.35
N ASN A 49 -4.53 22.08 -7.52
CA ASN A 49 -4.84 21.48 -6.24
C ASN A 49 -4.90 22.54 -5.15
N ILE A 50 -6.00 22.55 -4.39
CA ILE A 50 -6.24 23.52 -3.32
C ILE A 50 -6.59 22.75 -2.06
N TYR A 51 -5.77 22.86 -1.01
CA TYR A 51 -5.98 22.06 0.19
C TYR A 51 -5.56 22.78 1.46
N VAL A 52 -6.20 22.43 2.57
CA VAL A 52 -5.84 22.92 3.89
C VAL A 52 -4.60 22.18 4.41
N LYS A 53 -3.55 22.91 4.79
CA LYS A 53 -2.22 22.36 5.15
C LYS A 53 -2.28 21.26 6.22
N HIS A 54 -3.09 21.44 7.26
CA HIS A 54 -3.10 20.54 8.41
C HIS A 54 -4.05 19.34 8.24
N THR A 55 -5.22 19.50 7.62
CA THR A 55 -6.16 18.38 7.38
C THR A 55 -5.94 17.66 6.06
N ARG A 56 -5.21 18.28 5.12
CA ARG A 56 -5.09 17.87 3.71
C ARG A 56 -6.42 17.71 2.98
N LYS A 57 -7.52 18.21 3.55
CA LYS A 57 -8.81 18.29 2.88
C LYS A 57 -8.75 19.42 1.86
N GLY A 58 -9.22 19.15 0.67
CA GLY A 58 -9.05 20.06 -0.46
C GLY A 58 -10.05 19.80 -1.58
N THR A 59 -9.92 20.61 -2.61
CA THR A 59 -10.66 20.55 -3.85
C THR A 59 -9.69 20.75 -5.02
N ILE A 60 -10.21 20.60 -6.23
CA ILE A 60 -9.50 20.93 -7.47
C ILE A 60 -10.25 22.03 -8.21
N THR A 61 -9.55 22.81 -9.01
CA THR A 61 -10.20 23.78 -9.90
C THR A 61 -10.88 23.10 -11.08
N ASP A 62 -11.97 23.69 -11.54
CA ASP A 62 -12.66 23.29 -12.77
C ASP A 62 -11.90 23.76 -14.04
N PRO A 63 -12.36 23.43 -15.26
CA PRO A 63 -11.72 23.87 -16.49
C PRO A 63 -11.65 25.39 -16.69
N MET A 64 -12.47 26.17 -15.98
CA MET A 64 -12.47 27.63 -16.01
C MET A 64 -11.64 28.23 -14.84
N GLY A 65 -10.95 27.39 -14.06
CA GLY A 65 -10.13 27.81 -12.93
C GLY A 65 -10.92 28.10 -11.66
N TYR A 66 -12.23 27.85 -11.62
CA TYR A 66 -13.07 28.11 -10.45
C TYR A 66 -12.88 27.04 -9.38
N PHE A 67 -12.92 27.43 -8.11
CA PHE A 67 -12.89 26.52 -6.97
C PHE A 67 -13.87 26.91 -5.87
N PHE A 68 -14.22 25.92 -5.05
CA PHE A 68 -15.00 26.07 -3.84
C PHE A 68 -14.46 25.17 -2.72
N LEU A 69 -14.14 25.74 -1.57
CA LEU A 69 -13.58 25.03 -0.43
C LEU A 69 -14.16 25.55 0.89
N VAL A 70 -14.51 24.65 1.81
CA VAL A 70 -14.88 25.01 3.18
C VAL A 70 -13.70 24.71 4.11
N ALA A 71 -13.19 25.74 4.80
CA ALA A 71 -12.06 25.64 5.73
C ALA A 71 -12.40 26.32 7.06
N ASN A 72 -11.62 26.07 8.12
CA ASN A 72 -11.78 26.84 9.35
C ASN A 72 -11.06 28.18 9.22
N ILE A 73 -11.60 29.22 9.86
CA ILE A 73 -10.95 30.53 9.92
C ILE A 73 -9.62 30.38 10.66
N GLY A 74 -8.54 30.90 10.06
CA GLY A 74 -7.16 30.77 10.54
C GLY A 74 -6.37 29.62 9.92
N ASP A 75 -7.01 28.73 9.16
CA ASP A 75 -6.32 27.64 8.48
C ASP A 75 -5.43 28.14 7.35
N THR A 76 -4.28 27.49 7.12
CA THR A 76 -3.47 27.75 5.93
C THR A 76 -3.96 26.91 4.76
N ILE A 77 -4.39 27.57 3.69
CA ILE A 77 -4.76 26.96 2.40
C ILE A 77 -3.54 27.02 1.49
N ILE A 78 -3.24 25.91 0.84
CA ILE A 78 -2.15 25.77 -0.11
C ILE A 78 -2.74 25.57 -1.50
N PHE A 79 -2.31 26.42 -2.42
CA PHE A 79 -2.58 26.30 -3.85
C PHE A 79 -1.33 25.72 -4.52
N SER A 80 -1.50 24.69 -5.34
CA SER A 80 -0.39 24.01 -6.02
C SER A 80 -0.79 23.53 -7.40
N SER A 81 0.07 23.77 -8.38
CA SER A 81 -0.09 23.31 -9.76
C SER A 81 1.28 22.88 -10.30
N LEU A 82 1.28 21.99 -11.29
CA LEU A 82 2.52 21.49 -11.89
C LEU A 82 3.25 22.60 -12.65
N GLY A 83 4.51 22.87 -12.31
CA GLY A 83 5.29 23.94 -12.92
C GLY A 83 5.01 25.34 -12.35
N TYR A 84 4.33 25.43 -11.20
CA TYR A 84 4.05 26.68 -10.49
C TYR A 84 4.59 26.65 -9.06
N GLU A 85 4.85 27.83 -8.51
CA GLU A 85 5.20 27.99 -7.10
C GLU A 85 3.97 27.71 -6.22
N LYS A 86 4.19 27.05 -5.07
CA LYS A 86 3.11 26.82 -4.10
C LYS A 86 2.78 28.12 -3.40
N LEU A 87 1.52 28.55 -3.50
CA LEU A 87 1.03 29.74 -2.80
C LEU A 87 0.32 29.33 -1.50
N SER A 88 0.67 29.96 -0.38
CA SER A 88 0.01 29.75 0.90
C SER A 88 -0.80 30.98 1.31
N VAL A 89 -2.09 30.79 1.61
CA VAL A 89 -3.01 31.87 2.01
C VAL A 89 -3.73 31.48 3.29
N ILE A 90 -4.02 32.44 4.16
CA ILE A 90 -4.77 32.21 5.40
C ILE A 90 -6.28 32.31 5.09
N ALA A 91 -7.02 31.28 5.51
CA ALA A 91 -8.47 31.25 5.45
C ALA A 91 -9.04 32.34 6.36
N SER A 92 -9.70 33.33 5.76
CA SER A 92 -10.36 34.44 6.44
C SER A 92 -11.68 34.74 5.76
N ASP A 93 -12.61 35.38 6.49
CA ASP A 93 -13.91 35.79 5.97
C ASP A 93 -13.80 36.82 4.82
N SER A 94 -12.68 37.55 4.78
CA SER A 94 -12.38 38.55 3.75
C SER A 94 -11.76 37.99 2.48
N LEU A 95 -11.38 36.70 2.43
CA LEU A 95 -10.59 36.16 1.33
C LEU A 95 -11.40 36.07 0.02
N GLY A 96 -12.70 35.80 0.12
CA GLY A 96 -13.65 35.69 -0.99
C GLY A 96 -14.66 34.58 -0.74
N ASP A 97 -15.91 34.83 -1.10
CA ASP A 97 -17.05 33.92 -0.92
C ASP A 97 -17.75 33.68 -2.27
N ILE A 98 -18.88 32.97 -2.26
CA ILE A 98 -19.67 32.69 -3.48
C ILE A 98 -20.15 34.00 -4.13
N ASN A 99 -20.38 35.06 -3.35
CA ASN A 99 -20.90 36.34 -3.86
C ASN A 99 -19.79 37.30 -4.35
N ARG A 100 -18.59 37.20 -3.78
CA ARG A 100 -17.36 37.90 -4.16
C ARG A 100 -16.24 36.87 -4.32
N PRO A 101 -16.15 36.20 -5.49
CA PRO A 101 -15.11 35.23 -5.73
C PRO A 101 -13.71 35.88 -5.67
N ALA A 102 -12.79 35.23 -4.97
CA ALA A 102 -11.39 35.63 -4.91
C ALA A 102 -10.69 35.44 -6.26
N ILE A 103 -9.69 36.27 -6.56
CA ILE A 103 -8.78 36.03 -7.69
C ILE A 103 -7.41 35.67 -7.11
N VAL A 104 -6.99 34.43 -7.36
CA VAL A 104 -5.71 33.91 -6.90
C VAL A 104 -4.79 33.76 -8.11
N LYS A 105 -3.65 34.45 -8.10
CA LYS A 105 -2.66 34.38 -9.18
C LYS A 105 -1.45 33.56 -8.75
N MET A 106 -1.08 32.55 -9.53
CA MET A 106 0.10 31.72 -9.25
C MET A 106 1.23 32.00 -10.23
N GLN A 107 2.47 32.00 -9.73
CA GLN A 107 3.66 32.27 -10.53
C GLN A 107 4.26 30.97 -11.07
N ARG A 108 4.69 31.00 -12.32
CA ARG A 108 5.34 29.86 -12.97
C ARG A 108 6.75 29.67 -12.42
N THR A 109 7.15 28.42 -12.16
CA THR A 109 8.49 28.08 -11.65
C THR A 109 9.14 27.05 -12.56
N VAL A 110 10.37 27.34 -12.97
CA VAL A 110 11.22 26.42 -13.71
C VAL A 110 12.21 25.79 -12.73
N TYR A 111 12.22 24.45 -12.66
CA TYR A 111 13.19 23.70 -11.86
C TYR A 111 14.32 23.23 -12.76
N GLU A 112 15.53 23.70 -12.51
CA GLU A 112 16.74 23.13 -13.14
C GLU A 112 17.12 21.84 -12.41
N LEU A 113 17.15 20.73 -13.15
CA LEU A 113 17.63 19.47 -12.61
C LEU A 113 19.15 19.46 -12.58
N SER A 114 19.73 19.12 -11.43
CA SER A 114 21.17 18.89 -11.36
C SER A 114 21.55 17.71 -12.26
N PRO A 115 22.62 17.82 -13.06
CA PRO A 115 23.07 16.73 -13.91
C PRO A 115 23.47 15.52 -13.06
N VAL A 116 23.01 14.34 -13.45
CA VAL A 116 23.48 13.08 -12.86
C VAL A 116 24.76 12.68 -13.59
N ASN A 117 25.87 12.65 -12.87
CA ASN A 117 27.12 12.10 -13.38
C ASN A 117 26.99 10.59 -13.48
N ILE A 118 26.65 10.08 -14.67
CA ILE A 118 26.71 8.66 -14.96
C ILE A 118 28.18 8.27 -15.09
N ILE A 119 28.73 7.69 -14.04
CA ILE A 119 30.05 7.08 -14.09
C ILE A 119 29.89 5.78 -14.88
N ALA A 120 30.41 5.75 -16.11
CA ALA A 120 30.52 4.49 -16.83
C ALA A 120 31.38 3.53 -16.00
N LEU A 121 30.84 2.34 -15.68
CA LEU A 121 31.64 1.30 -15.05
C LEU A 121 32.86 1.03 -15.93
N LYS A 122 34.05 1.00 -15.32
CA LYS A 122 35.31 0.66 -16.00
C LYS A 122 35.14 -0.65 -16.80
N ARG A 123 35.85 -0.81 -17.93
CA ARG A 123 35.81 -2.05 -18.75
C ARG A 123 35.93 -3.27 -17.84
N TYR A 124 35.14 -4.33 -18.09
CA TYR A 124 35.06 -5.53 -17.24
C TYR A 124 36.45 -6.10 -16.84
N GLN A 125 37.42 -6.07 -17.75
CA GLN A 125 38.79 -6.50 -17.46
C GLN A 125 39.52 -5.62 -16.43
N GLN A 126 39.35 -4.30 -16.52
CA GLN A 126 39.91 -3.33 -15.57
C GLN A 126 39.29 -3.53 -14.17
N PHE A 127 37.97 -3.73 -14.12
CA PHE A 127 37.26 -4.04 -12.88
C PHE A 127 37.74 -5.35 -12.24
N LYS A 128 37.90 -6.41 -13.05
CA LYS A 128 38.41 -7.70 -12.57
C LYS A 128 39.83 -7.58 -12.00
N TYR A 129 40.72 -6.86 -12.70
CA TYR A 129 42.08 -6.62 -12.21
C TYR A 129 42.09 -5.82 -10.90
N GLU A 130 41.28 -4.77 -10.80
CA GLU A 130 41.19 -3.94 -9.60
C GLU A 130 40.62 -4.70 -8.41
N ILE A 131 39.60 -5.55 -8.58
CA ILE A 131 39.06 -6.38 -7.49
C ILE A 131 40.08 -7.41 -7.01
N ILE A 132 40.76 -8.09 -7.93
CA ILE A 132 41.73 -9.13 -7.58
C ILE A 132 42.93 -8.54 -6.83
N ASN A 133 43.35 -7.34 -7.21
CA ASN A 133 44.51 -6.65 -6.61
C ASN A 133 44.11 -5.62 -5.54
N MET A 134 42.85 -5.57 -5.14
CA MET A 134 42.41 -4.72 -4.04
C MET A 134 42.94 -5.31 -2.74
N ASP A 135 43.57 -4.48 -1.91
CA ASP A 135 43.98 -4.91 -0.57
C ASP A 135 42.75 -5.39 0.21
N PRO A 136 42.86 -6.50 0.95
CA PRO A 136 41.76 -6.98 1.76
C PRO A 136 41.38 -5.89 2.78
N PRO A 137 40.07 -5.71 3.06
CA PRO A 137 39.63 -4.70 4.02
C PRO A 137 40.32 -4.98 5.36
N THR A 138 40.89 -3.93 5.96
CA THR A 138 41.54 -4.02 7.27
C THR A 138 40.54 -4.49 8.33
N GLU A 139 41.04 -5.08 9.42
CA GLU A 139 40.19 -5.56 10.52
C GLU A 139 39.26 -4.47 11.06
N GLU A 140 39.72 -3.21 11.09
CA GLU A 140 38.91 -2.05 11.45
C GLU A 140 37.71 -1.86 10.52
N ILE A 141 37.87 -2.04 9.20
CA ILE A 141 36.79 -1.94 8.21
C ILE A 141 35.80 -3.11 8.36
N ILE A 142 36.31 -4.31 8.64
CA ILE A 142 35.48 -5.50 8.90
C ILE A 142 34.63 -5.29 10.17
N ASN A 143 35.25 -4.77 11.24
CA ASN A 143 34.58 -4.47 12.50
C ASN A 143 33.60 -3.29 12.36
N ALA A 144 33.96 -2.25 11.59
CA ALA A 144 33.06 -1.16 11.24
C ALA A 144 31.85 -1.68 10.47
N ARG A 145 32.01 -2.62 9.53
CA ARG A 145 30.88 -3.26 8.81
C ARG A 145 29.98 -4.10 9.70
N LYS A 146 30.54 -4.81 10.69
CA LYS A 146 29.73 -5.53 11.69
C LYS A 146 28.92 -4.58 12.58
N ASN A 147 29.49 -3.40 12.85
CA ASN A 147 28.87 -2.35 13.66
C ASN A 147 28.14 -1.30 12.81
N PHE A 148 28.12 -1.45 11.49
CA PHE A 148 27.36 -0.56 10.61
C PHE A 148 25.90 -0.79 10.99
N PRO A 149 25.14 0.28 11.29
CA PRO A 149 23.73 0.11 11.54
C PRO A 149 23.16 -0.58 10.30
N LEU A 150 22.72 -1.83 10.46
CA LEU A 150 21.89 -2.47 9.46
C LEU A 150 20.81 -1.45 9.14
N LYS A 151 20.59 -1.18 7.84
CA LYS A 151 19.42 -0.42 7.41
C LYS A 151 18.28 -0.96 8.26
N PRO A 152 17.65 -0.14 9.12
CA PRO A 152 16.58 -0.64 9.96
C PRO A 152 15.64 -1.40 9.02
N PRO A 153 15.21 -2.63 9.36
CA PRO A 153 14.27 -3.38 8.54
C PRO A 153 13.22 -2.37 8.13
N ASP A 154 13.06 -2.17 6.81
CA ASP A 154 12.35 -1.03 6.24
C ASP A 154 11.16 -0.75 7.14
N ILE A 155 11.20 0.39 7.83
CA ILE A 155 10.11 0.78 8.71
C ILE A 155 8.97 0.88 7.73
N ASP A 156 8.08 -0.11 7.72
CA ASP A 156 6.95 -0.16 6.83
C ASP A 156 6.34 1.22 6.93
N TYR A 157 6.40 2.01 5.85
CA TYR A 157 5.87 3.38 5.86
C TYR A 157 4.35 3.36 6.10
N TYR A 158 3.76 2.16 6.17
CA TYR A 158 2.39 1.83 6.55
C TYR A 158 2.24 1.16 7.93
N SER A 159 3.27 1.15 8.78
CA SER A 159 3.15 0.79 10.19
C SER A 159 2.35 1.87 10.94
N ARG A 160 1.05 1.76 10.74
CA ARG A 160 -0.08 2.12 11.61
C ARG A 160 0.33 2.78 12.93
N TYR A 161 0.20 4.10 12.96
CA TYR A 161 -0.24 4.78 14.18
C TYR A 161 -1.56 4.13 14.63
N GLY A 162 -1.51 3.33 15.69
CA GLY A 162 -2.70 2.92 16.44
C GLY A 162 -2.80 1.43 16.75
N GLY A 163 -2.29 1.04 17.92
CA GLY A 163 -2.85 0.00 18.79
C GLY A 163 -2.62 -1.47 18.37
N PRO A 164 -2.34 -2.36 19.34
CA PRO A 164 -2.07 -3.76 19.06
C PRO A 164 -3.37 -4.52 18.76
N ASP A 165 -3.23 -5.51 17.90
CA ASP A 165 -4.09 -6.68 17.80
C ASP A 165 -5.43 -6.51 17.06
N HIS A 166 -5.38 -6.41 15.73
CA HIS A 166 -6.28 -7.12 14.78
C HIS A 166 -6.10 -6.57 13.36
N GLY A 167 -5.54 -7.42 12.48
CA GLY A 167 -5.19 -7.14 11.09
C GLY A 167 -6.39 -7.10 10.14
N PHE A 168 -7.30 -6.14 10.33
CA PHE A 168 -8.28 -5.79 9.31
C PHE A 168 -7.76 -4.65 8.43
N VAL A 169 -7.52 -4.96 7.15
CA VAL A 169 -7.21 -3.99 6.08
C VAL A 169 -8.50 -3.25 5.71
N LEU A 170 -8.82 -2.17 6.43
CA LEU A 170 -10.06 -1.40 6.24
C LEU A 170 -9.87 -0.09 5.44
N SER A 171 -8.71 0.15 4.84
CA SER A 171 -8.50 1.37 4.03
C SER A 171 -8.72 1.08 2.54
N PRO A 172 -9.75 1.67 1.90
CA PRO A 172 -10.02 1.50 0.46
C PRO A 172 -8.83 1.89 -0.41
N ILE A 173 -8.00 2.84 0.05
CA ILE A 173 -6.82 3.32 -0.68
C ILE A 173 -5.71 2.27 -0.65
N SER A 174 -5.51 1.59 0.48
CA SER A 174 -4.54 0.49 0.58
C SER A 174 -4.95 -0.69 -0.28
N ALA A 175 -6.25 -1.03 -0.32
CA ALA A 175 -6.76 -2.06 -1.22
C ALA A 175 -6.52 -1.73 -2.69
N LEU A 176 -6.74 -0.47 -3.10
CA LEU A 176 -6.43 0.00 -4.45
C LEU A 176 -4.92 0.00 -4.73
N TYR A 177 -4.10 0.38 -3.75
CA TYR A 177 -2.64 0.36 -3.88
C TYR A 177 -2.13 -1.07 -4.10
N ASP A 178 -2.60 -2.03 -3.31
CA ASP A 178 -2.26 -3.44 -3.52
C ASP A 178 -2.73 -3.91 -4.90
N MET A 179 -3.94 -3.52 -5.34
CA MET A 179 -4.48 -3.88 -6.66
C MET A 179 -3.68 -3.32 -7.84
N PHE A 180 -3.11 -2.12 -7.74
CA PHE A 180 -2.54 -1.42 -8.90
C PHE A 180 -1.04 -1.10 -8.82
N SER A 181 -0.39 -1.21 -7.66
CA SER A 181 1.04 -0.93 -7.49
C SER A 181 1.91 -2.00 -8.16
N LYS A 182 3.10 -1.59 -8.63
CA LYS A 182 4.14 -2.52 -9.12
C LYS A 182 4.56 -3.51 -8.04
N GLU A 183 4.75 -3.02 -6.81
CA GLU A 183 5.11 -3.84 -5.65
C GLU A 183 3.98 -4.82 -5.28
N GLY A 184 2.71 -4.39 -5.37
CA GLY A 184 1.56 -5.27 -5.15
C GLY A 184 1.45 -6.39 -6.19
N LYS A 185 1.87 -6.15 -7.44
CA LYS A 185 1.96 -7.19 -8.48
C LYS A 185 3.09 -8.17 -8.21
N GLU A 186 4.26 -7.67 -7.79
CA GLU A 186 5.41 -8.50 -7.42
C GLU A 186 5.09 -9.40 -6.22
N ARG A 187 4.42 -8.86 -5.20
CA ARG A 187 3.99 -9.61 -4.01
C ARG A 187 3.01 -10.73 -4.35
N ARG A 188 1.97 -10.45 -5.16
CA ARG A 188 1.06 -11.52 -5.63
C ARG A 188 1.78 -12.60 -6.41
N LYS A 189 2.76 -12.20 -7.24
CA LYS A 189 3.53 -13.19 -8.01
C LYS A 189 4.38 -14.06 -7.09
N LEU A 190 4.96 -13.47 -6.04
CA LEU A 190 5.68 -14.21 -5.01
C LEU A 190 4.75 -15.18 -4.27
N GLU A 191 3.59 -14.74 -3.81
CA GLU A 191 2.60 -15.58 -3.13
C GLU A 191 2.11 -16.75 -4.02
N GLU A 192 1.86 -16.49 -5.31
CA GLU A 192 1.51 -17.54 -6.28
C GLU A 192 2.66 -18.55 -6.45
N LEU A 193 3.90 -18.07 -6.56
CA LEU A 193 5.08 -18.93 -6.66
C LEU A 193 5.24 -19.77 -5.39
N GLU A 194 5.12 -19.16 -4.21
CA GLU A 194 5.18 -19.85 -2.92
C GLU A 194 4.11 -20.93 -2.80
N ALA A 195 2.85 -20.62 -3.15
CA ALA A 195 1.78 -21.60 -3.18
C ALA A 195 2.05 -22.73 -4.18
N SER A 196 2.62 -22.42 -5.34
CA SER A 196 2.99 -23.43 -6.34
C SER A 196 4.14 -24.32 -5.87
N TYR A 197 5.13 -23.74 -5.16
CA TYR A 197 6.23 -24.48 -4.56
C TYR A 197 5.74 -25.41 -3.45
N GLU A 198 4.88 -24.92 -2.56
CA GLU A 198 4.31 -25.72 -1.46
C GLU A 198 3.48 -26.89 -2.00
N LEU A 199 2.65 -26.65 -3.00
CA LEU A 199 1.87 -27.71 -3.65
C LEU A 199 2.78 -28.76 -4.31
N ASN A 200 3.79 -28.33 -5.06
CA ASN A 200 4.74 -29.24 -5.70
C ASN A 200 5.58 -30.02 -4.67
N PHE A 201 5.91 -29.38 -3.54
CA PHE A 201 6.61 -30.03 -2.45
C PHE A 201 5.78 -31.17 -1.86
N GLN A 202 4.52 -30.90 -1.49
CA GLN A 202 3.59 -31.91 -0.97
C GLN A 202 3.35 -33.07 -1.96
N ILE A 203 3.27 -32.76 -3.26
CA ILE A 203 3.17 -33.78 -4.31
C ILE A 203 4.43 -34.64 -4.36
N SER A 204 5.62 -34.03 -4.35
CA SER A 204 6.88 -34.76 -4.43
C SER A 204 7.16 -35.58 -3.17
N GLU A 205 6.68 -35.13 -2.01
CA GLU A 205 6.77 -35.89 -0.75
C GLU A 205 5.94 -37.18 -0.85
N LYS A 206 4.72 -37.09 -1.40
CA LYS A 206 3.79 -38.23 -1.51
C LYS A 206 4.02 -39.13 -2.73
N LEU A 207 4.47 -38.57 -3.85
CA LEU A 207 4.68 -39.29 -5.11
C LEU A 207 6.06 -38.90 -5.68
N ASN A 208 7.09 -39.61 -5.21
CA ASN A 208 8.45 -39.49 -5.73
C ASN A 208 8.89 -40.74 -6.51
N PRO A 209 9.88 -40.59 -7.42
CA PRO A 209 10.44 -41.70 -8.19
C PRO A 209 10.98 -42.84 -7.32
N GLN A 210 11.51 -42.53 -6.13
CA GLN A 210 12.06 -43.51 -5.20
C GLN A 210 10.97 -44.43 -4.64
N MET A 211 9.83 -43.87 -4.26
CA MET A 211 8.65 -44.62 -3.80
C MET A 211 8.11 -45.51 -4.93
N VAL A 212 7.94 -44.94 -6.12
CA VAL A 212 7.46 -45.68 -7.29
C VAL A 212 8.42 -46.80 -7.68
N SER A 213 9.73 -46.55 -7.66
CA SER A 213 10.77 -47.55 -7.88
C SER A 213 10.68 -48.69 -6.86
N ARG A 214 10.50 -48.37 -5.57
CA ARG A 214 10.34 -49.37 -4.51
C ARG A 214 9.11 -50.27 -4.71
N ILE A 215 8.00 -49.71 -5.20
CA ILE A 215 6.74 -50.44 -5.41
C ILE A 215 6.79 -51.28 -6.70
N THR A 216 7.31 -50.72 -7.78
CA THR A 216 7.21 -51.30 -9.14
C THR A 216 8.46 -52.07 -9.57
N GLY A 217 9.60 -51.82 -8.92
CA GLY A 217 10.91 -52.35 -9.30
C GLY A 217 11.56 -51.66 -10.50
N LEU A 218 11.04 -50.51 -10.94
CA LEU A 218 11.64 -49.72 -12.03
C LEU A 218 12.92 -49.01 -11.60
N ASN A 219 13.82 -48.74 -12.55
CA ASN A 219 14.94 -47.80 -12.35
C ASN A 219 14.41 -46.37 -12.13
N LEU A 220 15.20 -45.50 -11.48
CA LEU A 220 14.76 -44.13 -11.15
C LEU A 220 14.31 -43.32 -12.37
N THR A 221 15.07 -43.40 -13.47
CA THR A 221 14.73 -42.73 -14.73
C THR A 221 13.42 -43.27 -15.34
N ASP A 222 13.19 -44.59 -15.26
CA ASP A 222 11.94 -45.20 -15.74
C ASP A 222 10.75 -44.89 -14.82
N ALA A 223 11.01 -44.74 -13.51
CA ALA A 223 10.01 -44.34 -12.53
C ALA A 223 9.56 -42.89 -12.75
N GLU A 224 10.47 -41.96 -13.06
CA GLU A 224 10.14 -40.58 -13.47
C GLU A 224 9.25 -40.55 -14.71
N ASN A 225 9.66 -41.27 -15.76
CA ASN A 225 8.88 -41.39 -16.99
C ASN A 225 7.49 -42.02 -16.76
N PHE A 226 7.41 -42.98 -15.82
CA PHE A 226 6.14 -43.59 -15.46
C PHE A 226 5.24 -42.64 -14.65
N ILE A 227 5.80 -41.83 -13.75
CA ILE A 227 5.06 -40.79 -13.02
C ILE A 227 4.47 -39.77 -13.99
N GLU A 228 5.26 -39.29 -14.94
CA GLU A 228 4.80 -38.37 -15.99
C GLU A 228 3.69 -39.02 -16.84
N TRP A 229 3.85 -40.28 -17.23
CA TRP A 229 2.84 -41.03 -17.99
C TRP A 229 1.53 -41.24 -17.22
N MET A 230 1.60 -41.49 -15.91
CA MET A 230 0.41 -41.68 -15.07
C MET A 230 -0.45 -40.42 -15.02
N ASN A 231 0.19 -39.23 -15.07
CA ASN A 231 -0.45 -37.90 -15.09
C ASN A 231 -1.65 -37.81 -14.12
N LEU A 232 -1.41 -38.16 -12.85
CA LEU A 232 -2.44 -38.14 -11.83
C LEU A 232 -2.80 -36.70 -11.46
N PRO A 233 -4.09 -36.39 -11.21
CA PRO A 233 -4.48 -35.06 -10.80
C PRO A 233 -3.87 -34.72 -9.44
N ASN A 234 -3.26 -33.54 -9.33
CA ASN A 234 -2.61 -33.06 -8.10
C ASN A 234 -3.52 -33.14 -6.87
N SER A 235 -4.80 -32.83 -7.04
CA SER A 235 -5.81 -32.93 -5.98
C SER A 235 -5.99 -34.35 -5.44
N PHE A 236 -5.86 -35.37 -6.28
CA PHE A 236 -5.89 -36.77 -5.82
C PHE A 236 -4.63 -37.09 -5.02
N ILE A 237 -3.44 -36.71 -5.51
CA ILE A 237 -2.17 -37.00 -4.83
C ILE A 237 -2.16 -36.38 -3.42
N ILE A 238 -2.61 -35.13 -3.29
CA ILE A 238 -2.63 -34.40 -2.03
C ILE A 238 -3.60 -35.03 -1.02
N ASN A 239 -4.78 -35.48 -1.46
CA ASN A 239 -5.82 -35.98 -0.57
C ASN A 239 -5.79 -37.49 -0.35
N ALA A 240 -5.14 -38.25 -1.23
CA ALA A 240 -5.08 -39.71 -1.13
C ALA A 240 -4.26 -40.13 0.10
N ASN A 241 -4.72 -41.22 0.72
CA ASN A 241 -3.90 -41.94 1.69
C ASN A 241 -2.82 -42.76 0.97
N GLU A 242 -1.80 -43.19 1.71
CA GLU A 242 -0.67 -43.96 1.17
C GLU A 242 -1.11 -45.27 0.47
N TYR A 243 -2.01 -46.04 1.08
CA TYR A 243 -2.55 -47.28 0.51
C TYR A 243 -3.28 -47.05 -0.82
N GLN A 244 -4.12 -46.03 -0.92
CA GLN A 244 -4.85 -45.68 -2.15
C GLN A 244 -3.87 -45.30 -3.27
N LEU A 245 -2.80 -44.60 -2.91
CA LEU A 245 -1.75 -44.21 -3.85
C LEU A 245 -1.01 -45.44 -4.39
N ILE A 246 -0.66 -46.38 -3.51
CA ILE A 246 -0.02 -47.67 -3.87
C ILE A 246 -0.93 -48.48 -4.81
N GLU A 247 -2.21 -48.60 -4.49
CA GLU A 247 -3.18 -49.35 -5.30
C GLU A 247 -3.26 -48.81 -6.74
N VAL A 248 -3.38 -47.48 -6.88
CA VAL A 248 -3.42 -46.81 -8.18
C VAL A 248 -2.09 -46.99 -8.94
N ILE A 249 -0.95 -46.87 -8.26
CA ILE A 249 0.37 -47.10 -8.86
C ILE A 249 0.45 -48.51 -9.45
N ILE A 250 0.07 -49.54 -8.69
CA ILE A 250 0.12 -50.95 -9.13
C ILE A 250 -0.79 -51.17 -10.34
N ALA A 251 -2.04 -50.67 -10.27
CA ALA A 251 -3.01 -50.80 -11.36
C ALA A 251 -2.57 -50.08 -12.65
N ARG A 252 -2.00 -48.88 -12.53
CA ARG A 252 -1.47 -48.14 -13.70
C ARG A 252 -0.21 -48.79 -14.25
N TYR A 253 0.63 -49.37 -13.40
CA TYR A 253 1.86 -50.02 -13.82
C TYR A 253 1.61 -51.27 -14.67
N SER A 254 0.59 -52.08 -14.33
CA SER A 254 0.21 -53.21 -15.18
C SER A 254 -0.19 -52.78 -16.59
N HIS A 255 -0.92 -51.67 -16.72
CA HIS A 255 -1.25 -51.11 -18.03
C HIS A 255 -0.02 -50.57 -18.76
N TYR A 256 0.85 -49.85 -18.06
CA TYR A 256 2.08 -49.30 -18.64
C TYR A 256 2.96 -50.38 -19.28
N LYS A 257 3.10 -51.56 -18.65
CA LYS A 257 3.83 -52.70 -19.23
C LYS A 257 3.23 -53.21 -20.53
N THR A 258 1.90 -53.17 -20.68
CA THR A 258 1.23 -53.64 -21.90
C THR A 258 1.35 -52.64 -23.05
N THR A 259 1.42 -51.35 -22.77
CA THR A 259 1.52 -50.29 -23.78
C THR A 259 2.95 -50.12 -24.31
N LYS A 260 3.97 -50.50 -23.54
CA LYS A 260 5.40 -50.41 -23.90
C LYS A 260 5.95 -51.70 -24.56
N ARG A 261 5.11 -52.69 -24.80
CA ARG A 261 5.43 -53.96 -25.47
C ARG A 261 5.01 -53.90 -26.94
#